data_AF-A0A5M5C145-F1
#
_entry.id   AF-A0A5M5C145-F1
#
_cell.length_a   1.000
_cell.length_b   1.000
_cell.length_c   1.000
_cell.angle_alpha   90.00
_cell.angle_beta   90.00
_cell.angle_gamma   90.00
#
_symmetry.space_group_name_H-M   'P 1'
#
loop_
_entity.id
_entity.type
_entity.pdbx_description
1 polymer ?
#
loop_
_entity_poly.entity_id
_entity_poly.type
_entity_poly.pdbx_seq_one_letter_code
_entity_poly.pdbx_strand_id
1 'polypeptide(L)' 'MWLSNSSVGRKVVMSVTGIALVLFLTFHMAMNLVALISAEGYNMVCEFLGANWYALVATVGLAALF' A
#
# COMPACT_ATOMS: atom_id res chain seq x y z
N MET A 1 -6.56 -24.74 -4.30
CA MET A 1 -5.22 -24.92 -3.69
C MET A 1 -5.37 -24.86 -2.17
N TRP A 2 -4.40 -25.37 -1.38
CA TRP A 2 -4.49 -25.36 0.10
C TRP A 2 -4.76 -23.96 0.69
N LEU A 3 -4.25 -22.90 0.05
CA LEU A 3 -4.46 -21.50 0.42
C LEU A 3 -5.95 -21.08 0.45
N SER A 4 -6.78 -21.59 -0.46
CA SER A 4 -8.21 -21.25 -0.53
C SER A 4 -9.13 -22.31 0.10
N ASN A 5 -8.69 -23.57 0.10
CA ASN A 5 -9.53 -24.70 0.48
C ASN A 5 -9.40 -25.13 1.95
N SER A 6 -8.38 -24.64 2.68
CA SER A 6 -8.18 -24.95 4.10
C SER A 6 -8.49 -23.75 5.00
N SER A 7 -8.89 -24.03 6.25
CA SER A 7 -9.13 -22.98 7.26
C SER A 7 -7.88 -22.18 7.59
N VAL A 8 -6.72 -22.84 7.65
CA VAL A 8 -5.42 -22.18 7.89
C VAL A 8 -5.01 -21.34 6.68
N GLY A 9 -5.11 -21.88 5.46
CA GLY A 9 -4.78 -21.17 4.23
C GLY A 9 -5.55 -19.86 4.08
N ARG A 10 -6.87 -19.88 4.33
CA ARG A 10 -7.69 -18.66 4.28
C ARG A 10 -7.25 -17.60 5.29
N LYS A 11 -6.87 -18.01 6.51
CA LYS A 11 -6.36 -17.08 7.53
C LYS A 11 -5.04 -16.44 7.10
N VAL A 12 -4.15 -17.20 6.47
CA VAL A 12 -2.89 -16.67 5.92
C VAL A 12 -3.16 -15.65 4.82
N VAL A 13 -4.06 -15.95 3.87
CA VAL A 13 -4.43 -15.00 2.81
C VAL A 13 -5.03 -13.72 3.40
N MET A 14 -5.94 -13.84 4.37
CA MET A 14 -6.54 -12.68 5.04
C MET A 14 -5.51 -11.86 5.83
N SER A 15 -4.57 -12.49 6.53
CA SER A 15 -3.56 -11.74 7.28
C SER A 15 -2.56 -11.04 6.37
N VAL A 16 -2.15 -11.67 5.26
CA VAL A 16 -1.20 -11.07 4.30
C VAL A 16 -1.83 -9.89 3.58
N THR A 17 -3.06 -10.04 3.08
CA THR A 17 -3.81 -8.93 2.44
C THR A 17 -4.04 -7.79 3.45
N GLY A 18 -4.44 -8.12 4.68
CA GLY A 18 -4.60 -7.14 5.75
C GLY A 18 -3.32 -6.36 6.07
N ILE A 19 -2.17 -7.03 6.15
CA ILE A 19 -0.87 -6.37 6.36
C ILE A 19 -0.54 -5.43 5.19
N ALA A 20 -0.75 -5.88 3.95
CA ALA A 20 -0.53 -5.04 2.76
C ALA A 20 -1.37 -3.75 2.82
N LEU A 21 -2.64 -3.85 3.22
CA LEU A 21 -3.53 -2.70 3.37
C LEU A 21 -3.07 -1.75 4.48
N VAL A 22 -2.71 -2.27 5.66
CA VAL A 22 -2.25 -1.44 6.78
C VAL A 22 -0.98 -0.67 6.41
N LEU A 23 -0.01 -1.32 5.77
CA LEU A 23 1.22 -0.66 5.33
C LEU A 23 0.92 0.44 4.31
N PHE A 24 0.08 0.14 3.31
CA PHE A 24 -0.32 1.12 2.30
C PHE A 24 -1.01 2.33 2.92
N LEU A 25 -2.04 2.12 3.74
CA LEU A 25 -2.80 3.21 4.36
C LEU A 25 -1.95 4.03 5.33
N THR A 26 -1.04 3.39 6.07
CA THR A 26 -0.14 4.10 6.99
C THR A 26 0.82 5.01 6.21
N PHE A 27 1.44 4.50 5.15
CA PHE A 27 2.30 5.31 4.28
C PHE A 27 1.50 6.43 3.61
N HIS A 28 0.33 6.11 3.05
CA HIS A 28 -0.55 7.07 2.38
C HIS A 28 -0.99 8.19 3.31
N MET A 29 -1.40 7.86 4.54
CA MET A 29 -1.75 8.86 5.54
C MET A 29 -0.53 9.71 5.90
N ALA A 30 0.62 9.08 6.19
CA ALA A 30 1.83 9.79 6.59
C ALA A 30 2.28 10.80 5.54
N MET A 31 2.30 10.43 4.25
CA MET A 31 2.64 11.36 3.18
C MET A 31 1.64 12.52 3.04
N ASN A 32 0.34 12.26 3.19
CA ASN A 32 -0.68 13.32 3.11
C ASN A 32 -0.63 14.26 4.31
N LEU A 33 -0.25 13.77 5.49
CA LEU A 33 -0.04 14.64 6.65
C LEU A 33 1.12 15.62 6.45
N VAL A 34 2.12 15.30 5.62
CA VAL A 34 3.20 16.24 5.26
C VAL A 34 2.62 17.51 4.62
N ALA A 35 1.54 17.39 3.84
CA ALA A 35 0.89 18.55 3.21
C ALA A 35 0.36 19.57 4.21
N LEU A 36 0.06 19.16 5.45
CA LEU A 36 -0.40 20.08 6.50
C LEU A 36 0.72 20.99 7.04
N ILE A 37 1.98 20.57 6.88
CA ILE A 37 3.13 21.22 7.52
C ILE A 37 4.08 21.81 6.46
N SER A 38 4.21 21.18 5.29
CA SER A 38 5.10 21.64 4.21
C SER A 38 4.61 21.22 2.84
N ALA A 39 4.31 22.21 2.00
CA ALA A 39 3.99 22.00 0.59
C ALA A 39 5.21 21.46 -0.20
N GLU A 40 6.41 21.97 0.09
CA GLU A 40 7.65 21.49 -0.54
C GLU A 40 7.92 20.03 -0.17
N GLY A 41 7.75 19.67 1.10
CA GLY A 41 7.87 18.30 1.58
C GLY A 41 6.91 17.35 0.87
N TYR A 42 5.65 17.76 0.74
CA TYR A 42 4.64 16.98 0.03
C TYR A 42 5.00 16.80 -1.45
N ASN A 43 5.42 17.88 -2.12
CA ASN A 43 5.80 17.83 -3.53
C ASN A 43 7.03 16.93 -3.76
N MET A 44 8.02 16.94 -2.87
CA MET A 44 9.15 15.99 -2.96
C MET A 44 8.69 14.54 -2.89
N VAL A 45 7.71 14.21 -2.04
CA VAL A 45 7.14 12.86 -1.97
C VAL A 45 6.37 12.53 -3.25
N CYS A 46 5.61 13.47 -3.80
CA CYS A 46 4.91 13.30 -5.08
C CYS A 46 5.87 13.08 -6.25
N GLU A 47 6.97 13.84 -6.33
CA GLU A 47 8.01 13.66 -7.35
C GLU A 47 8.70 12.31 -7.19
N PHE A 48 9.04 11.91 -5.97
CA PHE A 48 9.63 10.59 -5.69
C PHE A 48 8.70 9.46 -6.15
N LEU A 49 7.40 9.52 -5.82
CA LEU A 49 6.44 8.48 -6.22
C LEU A 49 6.14 8.53 -7.73
N GLY A 50 6.00 9.72 -8.31
CA GLY A 50 5.69 9.94 -9.72
C GLY A 50 6.83 9.59 -10.67
N ALA A 51 8.07 9.72 -10.24
CA ALA A 51 9.26 9.38 -11.03
C ALA A 51 9.56 7.86 -11.07
N ASN A 52 8.85 7.06 -10.27
CA ASN A 52 9.22 5.67 -10.02
C ASN A 52 8.11 4.67 -10.39
N TRP A 53 8.43 3.77 -11.31
CA TRP A 53 7.51 2.72 -11.80
C TRP A 53 7.01 1.76 -10.72
N TYR A 54 7.77 1.55 -9.63
CA TYR A 54 7.33 0.67 -8.54
C TYR A 54 6.11 1.22 -7.81
N ALA A 55 5.86 2.54 -7.83
CA ALA A 55 4.65 3.12 -7.24
C ALA A 55 3.40 2.65 -8.01
N LEU A 56 3.48 2.63 -9.34
CA LEU A 56 2.42 2.08 -10.20
C LEU A 56 2.18 0.60 -9.92
N VAL A 57 3.26 -0.19 -9.81
CA VAL A 57 3.17 -1.63 -9.50
C VAL A 57 2.54 -1.87 -8.13
N ALA A 58 2.90 -1.07 -7.12
CA ALA A 58 2.29 -1.16 -5.80
C ALA A 58 0.79 -0.83 -5.84
N THR A 59 0.38 0.18 -6.61
CA THR A 59 -1.05 0.52 -6.79
C THR A 59 -1.83 -0.61 -7.47
N VAL A 60 -1.33 -1.14 -8.58
CA VAL A 60 -1.98 -2.26 -9.30
C VAL A 60 -1.99 -3.53 -8.45
N GLY A 61 -0.89 -3.79 -7.73
CA GLY A 61 -0.78 -4.92 -6.81
C GLY A 61 -1.81 -4.84 -5.69
N LEU A 62 -2.00 -3.67 -5.09
CA LEU A 62 -3.03 -3.47 -4.07
C LEU A 62 -4.44 -3.65 -4.63
N ALA A 63 -4.71 -3.10 -5.82
CA ALA A 63 -6.01 -3.26 -6.50
C ALA A 63 -6.31 -4.72 -6.91
N ALA A 64 -5.29 -5.56 -7.10
CA ALA A 64 -5.48 -6.98 -7.35
C ALA A 64 -5.70 -7.79 -6.05
N LEU A 65 -5.31 -7.25 -4.90
CA LEU A 65 -5.47 -7.91 -3.59
C LEU A 65 -6.85 -7.69 -2.94
N PHE A 66 -7.63 -6.71 -3.42
CA PHE A 66 -8.93 -6.29 -2.87
C PHE A 66 -9.97 -6.09 -3.97
#